data_AF-X1YZB2-F1
#
_entry.id   AF-X1YZB2-F1
#
_cell.length_a   1.000
_cell.length_b   1.000
_cell.length_c   1.000
_cell.angle_alpha   90.00
_cell.angle_beta   90.00
_cell.angle_gamma   90.00
#
_symmetry.space_group_name_H-M   'P 1'
#
loop_
_entity.id
_entity.type
_entity.pdbx_description
1 polymer ?
#
loop_
_entity_poly.entity_id
_entity_poly.type
_entity_poly.pdbx_seq_one_letter_code
_entity_poly.pdbx_strand_id
1 'polypeptide(L)'
;FVNRIDEVVVFHPLGESQIKSIARIQLANLDRRLADNNLQLELSEEALDQLAEVGFDPVYGARPLKRAIQRSIENPLAEAILSGRFKPGDTINVVVNDGDLSFA
;
A
#
# COMPACT_ATOMS: atom_id res chain seq x y z
N PHE A 1 -33.60 -5.24 -23.50
CA PHE A 1 -32.54 -4.23 -23.27
C PHE A 1 -31.11 -4.76 -23.46
N VAL A 2 -30.89 -5.93 -24.09
CA VAL A 2 -29.54 -6.49 -24.36
C VAL A 2 -29.08 -6.28 -25.81
N ASN A 3 -29.98 -5.95 -26.75
CA ASN A 3 -29.70 -5.81 -28.20
C ASN A 3 -28.85 -4.56 -28.62
N ARG A 4 -28.12 -3.95 -27.68
CA ARG A 4 -27.23 -2.79 -27.91
C ARG A 4 -25.89 -2.92 -27.17
N ILE A 5 -25.58 -4.10 -26.62
CA ILE A 5 -24.31 -4.38 -25.94
C ILE A 5 -23.51 -5.28 -26.87
N ASP A 6 -22.35 -4.82 -27.32
CA ASP A 6 -21.47 -5.56 -28.24
C ASP A 6 -20.74 -6.71 -27.54
N GLU A 7 -20.31 -6.52 -26.28
CA GLU A 7 -19.63 -7.54 -25.48
C GLU A 7 -19.91 -7.35 -23.98
N VAL A 8 -20.02 -8.46 -23.25
CA VAL A 8 -20.17 -8.46 -21.78
C VAL A 8 -18.84 -8.88 -21.16
N VAL A 9 -18.17 -7.96 -20.46
CA VAL A 9 -16.93 -8.24 -19.74
C VAL A 9 -17.23 -8.68 -18.31
N VAL A 10 -16.79 -9.88 -17.95
CA VAL A 10 -16.88 -10.42 -16.58
C VAL A 10 -15.55 -10.22 -15.88
N PHE A 11 -15.60 -9.55 -14.72
CA PHE A 11 -14.43 -9.37 -13.87
C PHE A 11 -14.38 -10.50 -12.82
N HIS A 12 -13.25 -11.20 -12.79
CA HIS A 12 -12.99 -12.20 -11.76
C HIS A 12 -12.53 -11.54 -10.45
N PRO A 13 -12.82 -12.13 -9.29
CA PRO A 13 -12.28 -11.67 -8.02
C PRO A 13 -10.74 -11.61 -8.04
N LEU A 14 -10.19 -10.66 -7.28
CA LEU A 14 -8.76 -10.51 -7.15
C LEU A 14 -8.19 -11.60 -6.23
N GLY A 15 -7.09 -12.22 -6.65
CA GLY A 15 -6.27 -13.08 -5.80
C GLY A 15 -5.23 -12.29 -5.02
N GLU A 16 -4.64 -12.93 -4.01
CA GLU A 16 -3.66 -12.31 -3.09
C GLU A 16 -2.47 -11.65 -3.82
N SER A 17 -1.88 -12.33 -4.83
CA SER A 17 -0.77 -11.79 -5.62
C SER A 17 -1.14 -10.52 -6.40
N GLN A 18 -2.40 -10.44 -6.86
CA GLN A 18 -2.91 -9.25 -7.53
C GLN A 18 -3.12 -8.11 -6.52
N ILE A 19 -3.56 -8.42 -5.31
CA ILE A 19 -3.65 -7.42 -4.22
C ILE A 19 -2.27 -6.85 -3.88
N LYS A 20 -1.24 -7.71 -3.72
CA LYS A 20 0.14 -7.25 -3.49
C LYS A 20 0.64 -6.35 -4.62
N SER A 21 0.33 -6.72 -5.87
CA SER A 21 0.69 -5.90 -7.05
C SER A 21 -0.01 -4.53 -7.03
N ILE A 22 -1.30 -4.49 -6.67
CA ILE A 22 -2.05 -3.24 -6.52
C ILE A 22 -1.48 -2.41 -5.36
N ALA A 23 -1.08 -3.02 -4.26
CA ALA A 23 -0.46 -2.33 -3.12
C ALA A 23 0.84 -1.64 -3.55
N ARG A 24 1.72 -2.33 -4.29
CA ARG A 24 2.94 -1.73 -4.87
C ARG A 24 2.63 -0.53 -5.76
N ILE A 25 1.60 -0.62 -6.62
CA ILE A 25 1.18 0.51 -7.47
C ILE A 25 0.74 1.72 -6.63
N GLN A 26 -0.03 1.49 -5.57
CA GLN A 26 -0.48 2.57 -4.68
C GLN A 26 0.71 3.22 -3.94
N LEU A 27 1.64 2.40 -3.46
CA LEU A 27 2.84 2.85 -2.75
C LEU A 27 3.81 3.60 -3.66
N ALA A 28 3.87 3.30 -4.96
CA ALA A 28 4.70 4.06 -5.91
C ALA A 28 4.33 5.57 -6.00
N ASN A 29 3.12 5.96 -5.60
CA ASN A 29 2.77 7.38 -5.45
C ASN A 29 3.34 7.98 -4.16
N LEU A 30 3.40 7.20 -3.07
CA LEU A 30 4.04 7.60 -1.83
C LEU A 30 5.55 7.75 -2.03
N ASP A 31 6.20 6.77 -2.65
CA ASP A 31 7.65 6.80 -2.90
C ASP A 31 8.07 8.03 -3.69
N ARG A 32 7.29 8.43 -4.71
CA ARG A 32 7.54 9.67 -5.46
C ARG A 32 7.47 10.91 -4.59
N ARG A 33 6.50 11.02 -3.68
CA ARG A 33 6.38 12.15 -2.75
C ARG A 33 7.53 12.19 -1.73
N LEU A 34 8.01 11.02 -1.32
CA LEU A 34 9.18 10.92 -0.43
C LEU A 34 10.47 11.32 -1.17
N ALA A 35 10.61 10.92 -2.43
CA ALA A 35 11.76 11.27 -3.26
C ALA A 35 11.89 12.80 -3.45
N ASP A 36 10.78 13.54 -3.55
CA ASP A 36 10.78 15.01 -3.57
C ASP A 36 11.42 15.64 -2.31
N ASN A 37 11.45 14.89 -1.20
CA ASN A 37 12.08 15.25 0.07
C ASN A 37 13.41 14.51 0.31
N ASN A 38 13.98 13.90 -0.74
CA ASN A 38 15.19 13.08 -0.69
C ASN A 38 15.09 11.90 0.30
N LEU A 39 13.90 11.33 0.47
CA LEU A 39 13.66 10.14 1.30
C LEU A 39 13.31 8.96 0.39
N GLN A 40 13.71 7.75 0.81
CA GLN A 40 13.33 6.51 0.15
C GLN A 40 12.55 5.63 1.12
N LEU A 41 11.58 4.87 0.60
CA LEU A 41 10.84 3.87 1.35
C LEU A 41 11.12 2.49 0.75
N GLU A 42 11.48 1.54 1.59
CA GLU A 42 11.65 0.14 1.22
C GLU A 42 10.73 -0.72 2.07
N LEU A 43 9.90 -1.54 1.42
CA LEU A 43 9.01 -2.48 2.11
C LEU A 43 9.59 -3.88 2.03
N SER A 44 9.64 -4.58 3.16
CA SER A 44 9.89 -6.02 3.15
C SER A 44 8.72 -6.77 2.49
N GLU A 45 8.97 -7.97 1.97
CA GLU A 45 7.88 -8.83 1.45
C GLU A 45 6.85 -9.14 2.56
N GLU A 46 7.31 -9.36 3.79
CA GLU A 46 6.43 -9.60 4.95
C GLU A 46 5.52 -8.39 5.23
N ALA A 47 6.02 -7.16 5.10
CA ALA A 47 5.22 -5.95 5.25
C ALA A 47 4.17 -5.82 4.13
N LEU A 48 4.54 -6.20 2.90
CA LEU A 48 3.62 -6.20 1.77
C LEU A 48 2.51 -7.25 1.93
N ASP A 49 2.86 -8.41 2.48
CA ASP A 49 1.93 -9.49 2.78
C ASP A 49 0.91 -9.05 3.83
N GLN A 50 1.37 -8.45 4.93
CA GLN A 50 0.51 -7.90 5.97
C GLN A 50 -0.43 -6.82 5.41
N LEU A 51 0.05 -5.96 4.52
CA LEU A 51 -0.77 -4.95 3.84
C LEU A 51 -1.84 -5.54 2.93
N ALA A 52 -1.49 -6.60 2.20
CA ALA A 52 -2.42 -7.27 1.33
C ALA A 52 -3.53 -7.96 2.13
N GLU A 53 -3.19 -8.59 3.26
CA GLU A 53 -4.16 -9.21 4.16
C GLU A 53 -5.13 -8.18 4.75
N VAL A 54 -4.62 -7.09 5.33
CA VAL A 54 -5.45 -6.03 5.95
C VAL A 54 -6.24 -5.24 4.89
N GLY A 55 -5.69 -5.09 3.68
CA GLY A 55 -6.27 -4.31 2.59
C GLY A 55 -7.26 -5.08 1.70
N PHE A 56 -7.39 -6.40 1.90
CA PHE A 56 -8.27 -7.25 1.12
C PHE A 56 -9.57 -7.55 1.86
N ASP A 57 -10.68 -7.50 1.13
CA ASP A 57 -11.98 -7.95 1.61
C ASP A 57 -12.61 -8.89 0.55
N PRO A 58 -13.10 -10.08 0.91
CA PRO A 58 -13.69 -11.01 -0.06
C PRO A 58 -14.89 -10.46 -0.83
N VAL A 59 -15.65 -9.54 -0.23
CA VAL A 59 -16.84 -8.90 -0.82
C VAL A 59 -16.45 -7.63 -1.58
N TYR A 60 -15.52 -6.85 -1.05
CA TYR A 60 -15.14 -5.54 -1.61
C TYR A 60 -13.85 -5.54 -2.44
N GLY A 61 -13.13 -6.65 -2.53
CA GLY A 61 -11.84 -6.78 -3.20
C GLY A 61 -10.78 -5.85 -2.60
N ALA A 62 -9.98 -5.22 -3.45
CA ALA A 62 -8.92 -4.28 -3.05
C ALA A 62 -9.43 -2.89 -2.60
N ARG A 63 -10.75 -2.65 -2.53
CA ARG A 63 -11.29 -1.33 -2.18
C ARG A 63 -10.79 -0.79 -0.82
N PRO A 64 -10.64 -1.61 0.23
CA PRO A 64 -10.10 -1.15 1.52
C PRO A 64 -8.61 -0.81 1.49
N LEU A 65 -7.85 -1.36 0.54
CA LEU A 65 -6.39 -1.29 0.48
C LEU A 65 -5.83 0.13 0.57
N LYS A 66 -6.43 1.09 -0.15
CA LYS A 66 -6.00 2.49 -0.08
C LYS A 66 -6.08 3.04 1.34
N ARG A 67 -7.14 2.70 2.08
CA ARG A 67 -7.34 3.14 3.47
C ARG A 67 -6.38 2.43 4.42
N ALA A 68 -6.10 1.14 4.18
CA ALA A 68 -5.11 0.38 4.94
C ALA A 68 -3.72 1.01 4.79
N ILE A 69 -3.27 1.28 3.56
CA ILE A 69 -1.99 1.96 3.28
C ILE A 69 -1.92 3.32 4.01
N GLN A 70 -2.99 4.12 3.92
CA GLN A 70 -3.02 5.42 4.59
C GLN A 70 -2.87 5.31 6.12
N ARG A 71 -3.59 4.39 6.74
CA ARG A 71 -3.59 4.23 8.20
C ARG A 71 -2.32 3.60 8.73
N SER A 72 -1.80 2.58 8.03
CA SER A 72 -0.68 1.77 8.52
C SER A 72 0.67 2.28 8.06
N ILE A 73 0.74 3.06 6.97
CA ILE A 73 1.98 3.64 6.45
C ILE A 73 1.92 5.16 6.40
N GLU A 74 1.02 5.77 5.61
CA GLU A 74 1.15 7.21 5.31
C GLU A 74 1.04 8.09 6.55
N ASN A 75 0.05 7.85 7.42
CA ASN A 75 -0.14 8.67 8.62
C ASN A 75 1.00 8.50 9.62
N PRO A 76 1.41 7.27 10.03
CA PRO A 76 2.52 7.10 10.96
C PRO A 76 3.85 7.62 10.39
N LEU A 77 4.06 7.50 9.08
CA LEU A 77 5.25 8.01 8.41
C LEU A 77 5.30 9.54 8.42
N ALA A 78 4.16 10.19 8.16
CA ALA A 78 4.06 11.65 8.23
C ALA A 78 4.40 12.17 9.64
N GLU A 79 3.88 11.52 10.69
CA GLU A 79 4.22 11.86 12.08
C GLU A 79 5.71 11.65 12.37
N ALA A 80 6.29 10.55 11.90
CA ALA A 80 7.72 10.26 12.06
C ALA A 80 8.62 11.30 11.37
N ILE A 81 8.25 11.74 10.16
CA ILE A 81 8.99 12.79 9.44
C ILE A 81 8.85 14.14 10.18
N LEU A 82 7.64 14.51 10.60
CA LEU A 82 7.38 15.78 11.30
C LEU A 82 8.07 15.87 12.67
N SER A 83 8.22 14.73 13.37
CA SER A 83 8.97 14.64 14.62
C SER A 83 10.49 14.67 14.43
N GLY A 84 10.97 14.65 13.17
CA GLY A 84 12.39 14.68 12.83
C GLY A 84 13.10 13.33 12.99
N ARG A 85 12.35 12.22 13.08
CA ARG A 85 12.90 10.86 13.16
C ARG A 85 13.68 10.49 11.90
N PHE A 86 13.19 10.91 10.74
CA PHE A 86 13.81 10.66 9.43
C PHE A 86 14.23 11.98 8.79
N LYS A 87 15.39 11.98 8.12
CA LYS A 87 16.03 13.15 7.52
C LYS A 87 16.29 12.93 6.03
N PRO A 88 16.40 14.02 5.24
CA PRO A 88 16.78 13.91 3.83
C PRO A 88 18.04 13.06 3.66
N GLY A 89 17.96 12.05 2.80
CA GLY A 89 18.99 11.04 2.54
C GLY A 89 18.69 9.67 3.15
N ASP A 90 17.74 9.57 4.08
CA ASP A 90 17.43 8.31 4.74
C ASP A 90 16.62 7.35 3.84
N THR A 91 16.91 6.07 4.00
CA THR A 91 16.09 4.97 3.48
C THR A 91 15.30 4.38 4.65
N ILE A 92 13.98 4.49 4.56
CA ILE A 92 13.04 4.12 5.60
C ILE A 92 12.58 2.69 5.32
N ASN A 93 12.92 1.76 6.21
CA ASN A 93 12.54 0.36 6.04
C ASN A 93 11.22 0.09 6.74
N VAL A 94 10.24 -0.45 6.02
CA VAL A 94 8.96 -0.91 6.59
C VAL A 94 9.08 -2.38 6.92
N VAL A 95 8.91 -2.70 8.20
CA VAL A 95 9.00 -4.05 8.76
C VAL A 95 7.74 -4.40 9.54
N VAL A 96 7.53 -5.67 9.81
CA VAL A 96 6.46 -6.16 10.69
C VAL A 96 7.05 -6.40 12.07
N ASN A 97 6.48 -5.77 13.10
CA ASN A 97 6.78 -6.06 14.51
C ASN A 97 5.47 -6.34 15.25
N ASP A 98 5.40 -7.46 15.96
CA ASP A 98 4.22 -7.87 16.75
C ASP A 98 2.89 -7.88 15.97
N GLY A 99 2.95 -8.09 14.65
CA GLY A 99 1.78 -8.09 13.76
C GLY A 99 1.40 -6.72 13.21
N ASP A 100 2.12 -5.65 13.58
CA ASP A 100 1.90 -4.29 13.10
C ASP A 100 3.06 -3.79 12.23
N LEU A 101 2.75 -2.89 11.30
CA LEU A 101 3.76 -2.24 10.47
C LEU A 101 4.50 -1.17 11.25
N SER A 102 5.83 -1.20 11.18
CA SER A 102 6.70 -0.25 11.84
C SER A 102 7.85 0.16 10.91
N PHE A 103 8.42 1.32 11.19
CA PHE A 103 9.60 1.82 10.46
C PHE A 103 10.86 1.52 11.26
N ALA A 104 11.92 1.10 10.56
CA ALA A 104 13.27 0.97 11.08
C ALA A 104 14.17 2.07 10.49
#